data_AF-A0A4D7H1Q1-F1
#
_entry.id   AF-A0A4D7H1Q1-F1
#
_cell.length_a   1.000
_cell.length_b   1.000
_cell.length_c   1.000
_cell.angle_alpha   90.00
_cell.angle_beta   90.00
_cell.angle_gamma   90.00
#
_symmetry.space_group_name_H-M   'P 1'
#
loop_
_entity.id
_entity.type
_entity.pdbx_description
1 polymer ?
#
loop_
_entity_poly.entity_id
_entity_poly.type
_entity_poly.pdbx_seq_one_letter_code
_entity_poly.pdbx_strand_id
1 'polypeptide(L)'
;MTPPTPLFGALPGGPELTIILLILVIPIGAGLFVYSDAKRNGLDYAPAWALGVTALFFAGFLPGIPAFLAYVYVREKQARDASPRPGAESE
;
A
#
# COMPACT_ATOMS: atom_id res chain seq x y z
N MET A 1 -41.68 -21.90 24.58
CA MET A 1 -41.58 -20.52 24.06
C MET A 1 -40.18 -20.36 23.50
N THR A 2 -40.04 -20.25 22.18
CA THR A 2 -38.75 -19.95 21.56
C THR A 2 -38.46 -18.46 21.73
N PRO A 3 -37.28 -18.06 22.21
CA PRO A 3 -36.93 -16.65 22.28
C PRO A 3 -36.91 -16.06 20.86
N PRO A 4 -37.33 -14.80 20.67
CA PRO A 4 -37.28 -14.17 19.36
C PRO A 4 -35.82 -14.08 18.89
N THR A 5 -35.56 -14.55 17.67
CA THR A 5 -34.25 -14.43 17.01
C THR A 5 -33.98 -12.94 16.73
N PRO A 6 -32.84 -12.38 17.16
CA PRO A 6 -32.57 -10.96 16.96
C PRO A 6 -32.52 -10.61 15.47
N LEU A 7 -33.17 -9.50 15.10
CA LEU A 7 -33.32 -9.02 13.72
C LEU A 7 -31.98 -8.58 13.10
N PHE A 8 -31.04 -8.19 13.95
CA PHE A 8 -29.64 -7.96 13.60
C PHE A 8 -28.83 -9.05 14.30
N GLY A 9 -28.09 -9.87 13.55
CA GLY A 9 -27.11 -10.79 14.14
C GLY A 9 -26.05 -10.04 14.96
N ALA A 10 -25.05 -10.74 15.50
CA ALA A 10 -23.94 -10.13 16.22
C ALA A 10 -23.24 -9.07 15.34
N LEU A 11 -23.67 -7.81 15.46
CA LEU A 11 -23.01 -6.68 14.82
C LEU A 11 -21.57 -6.65 15.32
N PRO A 12 -20.57 -6.57 14.43
CA PRO A 12 -19.18 -6.49 14.85
C PRO A 12 -19.00 -5.32 15.83
N GLY A 13 -18.38 -5.62 16.98
CA GLY A 13 -18.14 -4.68 18.06
C GLY A 13 -16.73 -4.10 18.03
N GLY A 14 -16.29 -3.50 19.15
CA GLY A 14 -15.03 -2.75 19.25
C GLY A 14 -13.82 -3.40 18.57
N PRO A 15 -13.42 -4.63 18.94
CA PRO A 15 -12.29 -5.31 18.32
C PRO A 15 -12.50 -5.66 16.84
N GLU A 16 -13.67 -6.17 16.48
CA GLU A 16 -13.98 -6.59 15.10
C GLU A 16 -14.03 -5.39 14.15
N LEU A 17 -14.63 -4.29 14.57
CA LEU A 17 -14.64 -3.02 13.82
C LEU A 17 -13.23 -2.47 13.65
N THR A 18 -12.39 -2.58 14.67
CA THR A 18 -10.99 -2.16 14.57
C THR A 18 -10.24 -2.97 13.52
N ILE A 19 -10.43 -4.29 13.49
CA ILE A 19 -9.81 -5.17 12.49
C ILE A 19 -10.30 -4.82 11.08
N ILE A 20 -11.62 -4.65 10.90
CA ILE A 20 -12.21 -4.24 9.61
C ILE A 20 -11.63 -2.90 9.17
N LEU A 21 -11.53 -1.93 10.07
CA LEU A 21 -10.96 -0.63 9.78
C LEU A 21 -9.49 -0.75 9.35
N LEU A 22 -8.68 -1.56 10.05
CA LEU A 22 -7.28 -1.78 9.68
C LEU A 22 -7.15 -2.43 8.29
N ILE A 23 -7.99 -3.43 7.99
CA ILE A 23 -8.01 -4.11 6.68
C ILE A 23 -8.42 -3.14 5.56
N LEU A 24 -9.19 -2.09 5.83
CA LEU A 24 -9.56 -1.10 4.82
C LEU A 24 -8.56 0.07 4.73
N VAL A 25 -8.17 0.63 5.87
CA VAL A 25 -7.35 1.83 5.95
C VAL A 25 -5.91 1.55 5.54
N ILE A 26 -5.35 0.39 5.91
CA ILE A 26 -3.95 0.08 5.57
C ILE A 26 -3.75 -0.05 4.05
N PRO A 27 -4.51 -0.86 3.29
CA PRO A 27 -4.32 -0.96 1.84
C PRO A 27 -4.57 0.37 1.13
N ILE A 28 -5.63 1.09 1.50
CA ILE A 28 -5.99 2.37 0.89
C ILE A 28 -4.91 3.42 1.19
N GLY A 29 -4.49 3.53 2.45
CA GLY A 29 -3.44 4.44 2.88
C GLY A 29 -2.11 4.17 2.19
N ALA A 30 -1.70 2.89 2.09
CA ALA A 30 -0.50 2.49 1.37
C ALA A 30 -0.58 2.87 -0.13
N GLY A 31 -1.71 2.61 -0.78
CA GLY A 31 -1.94 3.00 -2.18
C GLY A 31 -1.86 4.50 -2.41
N LEU A 32 -2.52 5.30 -1.58
CA LEU A 32 -2.52 6.76 -1.66
C LEU A 32 -1.11 7.35 -1.42
N PHE A 33 -0.38 6.77 -0.47
CA PHE A 33 1.01 7.13 -0.23
C PHE A 33 1.87 6.83 -1.46
N VAL A 34 1.82 5.60 -1.99
CA VAL A 34 2.57 5.17 -3.17
C VAL A 34 2.25 6.06 -4.38
N TYR A 35 0.98 6.37 -4.61
CA TYR A 35 0.57 7.25 -5.71
C TYR A 35 1.18 8.66 -5.58
N SER A 36 1.03 9.25 -4.39
CA SER A 36 1.48 10.62 -4.13
C SER A 36 3.00 10.73 -4.18
N ASP A 37 3.70 9.73 -3.62
CA ASP A 37 5.15 9.65 -3.64
C ASP A 37 5.67 9.39 -5.07
N ALA A 38 5.10 8.44 -5.81
CA ALA A 38 5.52 8.15 -7.18
C ALA A 38 5.38 9.38 -8.10
N LYS A 39 4.27 10.12 -7.97
CA LYS A 39 4.08 11.39 -8.70
C LYS A 39 5.12 12.45 -8.33
N ARG A 40 5.48 12.57 -7.04
CA ARG A 40 6.48 13.55 -6.58
C ARG A 40 7.89 13.21 -7.05
N ASN A 41 8.22 11.93 -7.18
CA ASN A 41 9.54 11.47 -7.63
C ASN A 41 9.62 11.24 -9.15
N GLY A 42 8.58 11.58 -9.92
CA GLY A 42 8.56 11.41 -11.37
C GLY A 42 8.70 9.95 -11.81
N LEU A 43 8.15 9.01 -11.04
CA LEU A 43 8.20 7.60 -11.36
C LEU A 43 7.17 7.26 -12.46
N ASP A 44 7.59 6.48 -13.46
CA ASP A 44 6.68 5.99 -14.49
C ASP A 44 5.61 5.06 -13.89
N TYR A 45 4.44 5.06 -14.52
CA TYR A 45 3.32 4.20 -14.14
C TYR A 45 2.87 4.32 -12.67
N ALA A 46 2.92 5.52 -12.09
CA ALA A 46 2.45 5.79 -10.72
C ALA A 46 1.05 5.19 -10.37
N PRO A 47 0.03 5.23 -11.26
CA PRO A 47 -1.25 4.57 -10.98
C PRO A 47 -1.14 3.05 -10.85
N ALA A 48 -0.30 2.40 -11.67
CA ALA A 48 -0.13 0.95 -11.63
C ALA A 48 0.55 0.49 -10.33
N TRP A 49 1.56 1.23 -9.87
CA TRP A 49 2.19 0.98 -8.57
C TRP A 49 1.21 1.12 -7.41
N ALA A 50 0.43 2.20 -7.39
CA ALA A 50 -0.55 2.44 -6.34
C ALA A 50 -1.63 1.34 -6.31
N LEU A 51 -2.20 1.00 -7.46
CA LEU A 51 -3.22 -0.05 -7.57
C LEU A 51 -2.66 -1.44 -7.25
N GLY A 52 -1.45 -1.76 -7.72
CA GLY A 52 -0.78 -3.03 -7.46
C GLY A 52 -0.52 -3.25 -5.97
N VAL A 53 0.04 -2.25 -5.30
CA VAL A 53 0.27 -2.30 -3.84
C VAL A 53 -1.06 -2.44 -3.09
N THR A 54 -2.05 -1.62 -3.44
CA THR A 54 -3.38 -1.67 -2.80
C THR A 54 -4.03 -3.05 -2.96
N ALA A 55 -4.05 -3.59 -4.17
CA ALA A 55 -4.66 -4.88 -4.48
C ALA A 55 -3.94 -6.02 -3.75
N LEU A 56 -2.61 -5.99 -3.67
CA LEU A 56 -1.84 -7.01 -2.98
C LEU A 56 -2.04 -6.94 -1.46
N PHE A 57 -2.17 -5.75 -0.86
CA PHE A 57 -2.56 -5.64 0.55
C PHE A 57 -3.97 -6.17 0.83
N PHE A 58 -4.93 -5.99 -0.09
CA PHE A 58 -6.25 -6.62 0.02
C PHE A 58 -6.20 -8.15 -0.14
N ALA A 59 -5.27 -8.68 -0.94
CA ALA A 59 -5.02 -10.11 -1.01
C ALA A 59 -4.33 -10.65 0.26
N GLY A 60 -3.68 -9.78 1.03
CA GLY A 60 -3.12 -10.05 2.35
C GLY A 60 -1.79 -9.33 2.59
N PHE A 61 -1.35 -9.32 3.84
CA PHE A 61 -0.05 -8.70 4.19
C PHE A 61 1.14 -9.40 3.55
N LEU A 62 1.07 -10.72 3.38
CA LEU A 62 2.16 -11.51 2.82
C LEU A 62 2.50 -11.11 1.36
N PRO A 63 1.53 -10.91 0.45
CA PRO A 63 1.80 -10.30 -0.85
C PRO A 63 1.94 -8.77 -0.82
N GLY A 64 1.23 -8.07 0.06
CA GLY A 64 1.22 -6.60 0.13
C GLY A 64 2.56 -5.98 0.55
N ILE A 65 3.21 -6.54 1.58
CA ILE A 65 4.50 -6.03 2.08
C ILE A 65 5.60 -6.13 1.02
N PRO A 66 5.84 -7.28 0.35
CA PRO A 66 6.80 -7.36 -0.74
C PRO A 66 6.50 -6.41 -1.90
N ALA A 67 5.22 -6.19 -2.24
CA ALA A 67 4.85 -5.23 -3.28
C ALA A 67 5.25 -3.80 -2.93
N PHE A 68 5.01 -3.40 -1.67
CA PHE A 68 5.43 -2.11 -1.16
C PHE A 68 6.95 -1.96 -1.13
N LEU A 69 7.67 -3.00 -0.68
CA LEU A 69 9.13 -2.99 -0.68
C LEU A 69 9.71 -2.93 -2.10
N ALA A 70 9.09 -3.62 -3.06
CA ALA A 70 9.48 -3.53 -4.46
C ALA A 70 9.32 -2.11 -5.01
N TYR A 71 8.21 -1.43 -4.66
CA TYR A 71 8.02 -0.02 -5.00
C TYR A 71 9.15 0.86 -4.44
N VAL A 72 9.44 0.74 -3.14
CA VAL A 72 10.50 1.54 -2.48
C VAL A 72 11.86 1.28 -3.13
N TYR A 73 12.17 0.02 -3.43
CA TYR A 73 13.42 -0.36 -4.07
C TYR A 73 13.57 0.27 -5.47
N VAL A 74 12.53 0.21 -6.31
CA VAL A 74 12.55 0.80 -7.66
C VAL A 74 12.69 2.31 -7.59
N ARG A 75 11.94 2.96 -6.69
CA ARG A 75 12.04 4.41 -6.43
C ARG A 75 13.46 4.83 -6.08
N GLU A 76 14.09 4.14 -5.14
CA GLU A 76 15.45 4.46 -4.75
C GLU A 76 16.47 4.22 -5.88
N LYS A 77 16.29 3.15 -6.65
CA LYS A 77 17.14 2.87 -7.81
C LYS A 77 17.08 4.03 -8.81
N GLN A 78 15.88 4.50 -9.16
CA GLN A 78 15.71 5.64 -10.06
C GLN A 78 16.39 6.91 -9.50
N ALA A 79 16.27 7.18 -8.19
CA ALA A 79 16.91 8.34 -7.56
C ALA A 79 18.45 8.27 -7.61
N ARG A 80 19.02 7.07 -7.44
CA ARG A 80 20.46 6.83 -7.58
C ARG A 80 20.94 7.03 -9.01
N ASP A 81 20.18 6.51 -9.98
CA ASP A 81 20.52 6.62 -11.41
C ASP A 81 20.41 8.07 -11.92
N ALA A 82 19.57 8.90 -11.31
CA ALA A 82 19.44 10.33 -11.61
C ALA A 82 20.56 11.21 -11.00
N SER A 83 21.35 10.68 -10.07
CA SER A 83 22.44 11.42 -9.43
C SER A 83 23.72 11.35 -10.29
N PRO A 84 24.45 12.46 -10.52
CA PRO A 84 25.72 12.43 -11.24
C PRO A 84 26.70 11.47 -10.55
N ARG A 85 27.33 10.57 -11.31
CA ARG A 85 28.33 9.65 -10.75
C ARG A 85 29.55 10.45 -10.28
N PRO A 86 29.95 10.34 -9.00
CA PRO A 86 31.20 10.96 -8.55
C PRO A 86 32.37 10.25 -9.26
N GLY A 87 33.04 10.95 -10.18
CA GLY A 87 34.24 10.47 -10.88
C GLY A 87 34.19 10.44 -12.42
N ALA A 88 33.12 10.89 -13.07
CA ALA A 88 33.03 10.93 -14.54
C ALA A 88 33.67 12.18 -15.19
N GLU A 89 34.27 13.09 -14.40
CA GLU A 89 34.81 14.38 -14.87
C GLU A 89 36.34 14.42 -14.95
N SER A 90 37.04 13.28 -14.84
CA SER A 90 38.51 13.24 -14.80
C SER A 90 39.18 12.33 -15.83
N GLU A 91 38.69 12.31 -17.06
CA GLU A 91 39.41 11.77 -18.23
C GLU A 91 39.45 12.78 -19.38
#